data_AF-A0A520JEG8-F1
#
_entry.id   AF-A0A520JEG8-F1
#
_cell.length_a   1.000
_cell.length_b   1.000
_cell.length_c   1.000
_cell.angle_alpha   90.00
_cell.angle_beta   90.00
_cell.angle_gamma   90.00
#
_symmetry.space_group_name_H-M   'P 1'
#
loop_
_entity.id
_entity.type
_entity.pdbx_description
1 polymer ?
#
loop_
_entity_poly.entity_id
_entity_poly.type
_entity_poly.pdbx_seq_one_letter_code
_entity_poly.pdbx_strand_id
1 'polypeptide(L)' 'MGDVINLRLVRKQRARDEASSKADRNRRLFGRTTAQKAADAAAKTRIEKTLDGAKLNSTSDTFEE' A
#
# COMPACT_ATOMS: atom_id res chain seq x y z
N MET A 1 -29.54 34.83 -21.50
CA MET A 1 -29.64 33.36 -21.45
C MET A 1 -28.52 32.87 -20.55
N GLY A 2 -28.82 32.38 -19.36
CA GLY A 2 -27.80 32.02 -18.37
C GLY A 2 -27.42 30.55 -18.50
N ASP A 3 -26.13 30.26 -18.63
CA ASP A 3 -25.65 28.88 -18.66
C ASP A 3 -25.90 28.20 -17.32
N VAL A 4 -26.71 27.14 -17.34
CA VAL A 4 -26.96 26.30 -16.17
C VAL A 4 -25.79 25.34 -16.01
N ILE A 5 -24.90 25.64 -15.05
CA ILE A 5 -23.73 24.81 -14.78
C ILE A 5 -24.04 23.79 -13.69
N ASN A 6 -23.70 22.52 -13.93
CA ASN A 6 -23.87 21.48 -12.94
C ASN A 6 -22.77 21.53 -11.87
N LEU A 7 -23.10 22.13 -10.71
CA LEU A 7 -22.19 22.27 -9.58
C LEU A 7 -21.68 20.92 -9.02
N ARG A 8 -22.44 19.83 -9.18
CA ARG A 8 -22.00 18.49 -8.73
C ARG A 8 -20.80 18.01 -9.53
N LEU A 9 -20.80 18.21 -10.84
CA LEU A 9 -19.69 17.84 -11.71
C LEU A 9 -18.45 18.67 -11.40
N VAL A 10 -18.62 19.98 -11.20
CA VAL A 10 -17.53 20.89 -10.84
C VAL A 10 -16.90 20.49 -9.50
N ARG A 11 -17.72 20.21 -8.47
CA ARG A 11 -17.22 19.73 -7.17
C ARG A 11 -16.49 18.39 -7.30
N LYS A 12 -17.02 17.45 -8.09
CA LYS A 12 -16.37 16.15 -8.35
C LYS A 12 -15.03 16.31 -9.06
N GLN A 13 -14.90 17.27 -9.97
CA GLN A 13 -13.62 17.55 -10.62
C GLN A 13 -12.61 18.09 -9.61
N ARG A 14 -12.98 19.12 -8.83
CA ARG A 14 -12.12 19.67 -7.77
C ARG A 14 -11.65 18.60 -6.78
N ALA A 15 -12.54 17.72 -6.34
CA ALA A 15 -12.18 16.62 -5.44
C ALA A 15 -11.15 15.65 -6.06
N ARG A 16 -11.24 15.39 -7.37
CA ARG A 16 -10.25 14.56 -8.09
C ARG A 16 -8.90 15.28 -8.20
N ASP A 17 -8.89 16.58 -8.46
CA ASP A 17 -7.66 17.38 -8.56
C ASP A 17 -6.97 17.52 -7.20
N GLU A 18 -7.73 17.68 -6.11
CA GLU A 18 -7.18 17.67 -4.76
C GLU A 18 -6.58 16.31 -4.39
N ALA A 19 -7.23 15.21 -4.80
CA ALA A 19 -6.73 13.87 -4.56
C ALA A 19 -5.42 13.59 -5.31
N SER A 20 -5.29 14.04 -6.56
CA SER A 20 -4.03 13.90 -7.32
C SER A 20 -2.90 14.70 -6.69
N SER A 21 -3.15 15.96 -6.30
CA SER A 21 -2.17 16.81 -5.60
C SER A 21 -1.73 16.21 -4.26
N LYS A 22 -2.66 15.67 -3.47
CA LYS A 22 -2.34 14.93 -2.23
C LYS A 22 -1.48 13.71 -2.52
N ALA A 23 -1.78 12.95 -3.57
CA ALA A 23 -0.98 11.80 -3.98
C ALA A 23 0.45 12.19 -4.37
N ASP A 24 0.64 13.29 -5.10
CA ASP A 24 1.96 13.80 -5.46
C ASP A 24 2.76 14.28 -4.24
N ARG A 25 2.11 14.98 -3.31
CA ARG A 25 2.73 15.34 -2.02
C ARG A 25 3.16 14.10 -1.25
N ASN A 26 2.31 13.09 -1.17
CA ASN A 26 2.65 11.84 -0.48
C ASN A 26 3.80 11.09 -1.16
N ARG A 27 3.89 11.10 -2.50
CA ARG A 27 5.03 10.56 -3.25
C ARG A 27 6.34 11.28 -2.88
N ARG A 28 6.31 12.61 -2.80
CA ARG A 28 7.48 13.42 -2.42
C ARG A 28 7.89 13.23 -0.96
N LEU A 29 6.92 13.23 -0.05
CA LEU A 29 7.17 13.16 1.40
C LEU A 29 7.59 11.77 1.86
N PHE A 30 6.96 10.72 1.34
CA PHE A 30 7.14 9.37 1.85
C PHE A 30 7.92 8.46 0.88
N GLY A 31 8.23 8.93 -0.33
CA GLY A 31 9.02 8.22 -1.35
C GLY A 31 8.37 6.96 -1.95
N ARG A 32 7.42 6.34 -1.23
CA ARG A 32 6.70 5.12 -1.62
C ARG A 32 5.21 5.39 -1.77
N THR A 33 4.64 4.96 -2.90
CA THR A 33 3.19 4.95 -3.13
C THR A 33 2.50 3.87 -2.30
N THR A 34 1.17 3.95 -2.15
CA THR A 34 0.38 2.90 -1.50
C THR A 34 0.51 1.55 -2.20
N ALA A 35 0.55 1.55 -3.54
CA ALA A 35 0.77 0.35 -4.34
C ALA A 35 2.15 -0.28 -4.09
N GLN A 36 3.20 0.54 -4.01
CA GLN A 36 4.55 0.06 -3.68
C GLN A 36 4.61 -0.51 -2.25
N LYS A 37 3.98 0.16 -1.27
CA LYS A 37 3.89 -0.37 0.10
C LYS A 37 3.16 -1.73 0.15
N ALA A 38 2.09 -1.89 -0.63
CA ALA A 38 1.35 -3.16 -0.70
C ALA A 38 2.19 -4.27 -1.34
N ALA A 39 2.91 -3.96 -2.42
CA ALA A 39 3.83 -4.89 -3.07
C ALA A 39 4.97 -5.30 -2.13
N ASP A 40 5.57 -4.36 -1.40
CA ASP A 40 6.61 -4.63 -0.41
C ASP A 40 6.09 -5.51 0.74
N ALA A 41 4.87 -5.26 1.22
CA ALA A 41 4.24 -6.09 2.25
C ALA A 41 3.99 -7.52 1.74
N ALA A 42 3.50 -7.68 0.50
CA ALA A 42 3.33 -8.98 -0.12
C ALA A 42 4.68 -9.71 -0.30
N ALA A 43 5.74 -9.00 -0.69
CA ALA A 43 7.08 -9.56 -0.80
C ALA A 43 7.61 -10.02 0.57
N LYS A 44 7.46 -9.19 1.62
CA LYS A 44 7.85 -9.55 2.99
C LYS A 44 7.12 -10.78 3.50
N THR A 45 5.80 -10.83 3.38
CA THR A 45 5.02 -12.00 3.82
C THR A 45 5.41 -13.28 3.07
N ARG A 46 5.76 -13.18 1.78
CA ARG A 46 6.29 -14.33 1.03
C ARG A 46 7.62 -14.78 1.58
N ILE A 47 8.54 -13.85 1.84
CA ILE A 47 9.87 -14.15 2.41
C ILE A 47 9.73 -14.78 3.80
N GLU A 48 8.88 -14.21 4.66
CA GLU A 48 8.58 -14.74 6.00
C GLU A 48 8.05 -16.17 5.93
N LYS A 49 7.07 -16.44 5.05
CA LYS A 49 6.54 -17.80 4.84
C LYS A 49 7.60 -18.77 4.32
N THR A 50 8.45 -18.33 3.40
CA THR A 50 9.54 -19.20 2.90
C THR A 50 10.57 -19.49 3.97
N LEU A 51 10.89 -18.50 4.81
CA LEU A 51 11.84 -18.66 5.90
C LEU A 51 11.27 -19.55 7.01
N ASP A 52 9.99 -19.39 7.33
CA ASP A 52 9.29 -20.22 8.31
C ASP A 52 9.17 -21.67 7.84
N GLY A 53 8.79 -21.90 6.59
CA GLY A 53 8.77 -23.26 6.02
C GLY A 53 10.15 -23.90 5.85
N ALA A 54 11.21 -23.09 5.73
CA ALA A 54 12.60 -23.57 5.65
C ALA A 54 13.27 -23.73 7.02
N LYS A 55 12.63 -23.29 8.12
CA LYS A 55 13.13 -23.57 9.46
C LYS A 55 12.98 -25.06 9.73
N LEU A 56 14.10 -25.79 9.68
CA LEU A 56 14.19 -27.05 10.39
C LEU A 56 14.25 -26.74 11.89
N ASN A 57 13.36 -27.34 12.67
CA ASN A 57 13.42 -27.35 14.13
C ASN A 57 14.63 -28.19 14.59
N SER A 58 15.86 -27.76 14.29
CA SER A 58 17.08 -28.48 14.68
C SER A 58 17.47 -28.26 16.15
N THR A 59 16.50 -28.01 17.03
CA THR A 59 16.78 -27.85 18.47
C THR A 59 15.76 -28.49 19.41
N SER A 60 14.75 -29.22 18.92
CA SER A 60 13.75 -29.86 19.79
C SER A 60 13.69 -31.38 19.68
N ASP A 61 14.65 -32.03 19.01
CA ASP A 61 14.73 -33.50 18.91
C ASP A 61 15.94 -34.07 19.66
N THR A 62 16.60 -33.24 20.46
CA THR A 62 17.70 -33.63 21.34
C THR A 62 17.29 -33.37 22.79
N PHE A 63 17.07 -34.46 23.53
CA PHE A 63 16.92 -34.57 24.99
C PHE A 63 15.51 -34.40 25.58
N GLU A 64 14.64 -35.39 25.33
CA GLU A 64 13.77 -35.93 26.38
C GLU A 64 14.12 -37.42 26.48
N GLU A 65 14.90 -37.76 27.50
CA GLU A 65 15.17 -39.13 27.99
C GLU A 65 14.33 -39.34 29.24
#